data_AF-A0A2N2GFR8-F1
#
_entry.id   AF-A0A2N2GFR8-F1
#
_cell.length_a   1.000
_cell.length_b   1.000
_cell.length_c   1.000
_cell.angle_alpha   90.00
_cell.angle_beta   90.00
_cell.angle_gamma   90.00
#
_symmetry.space_group_name_H-M   'P 1'
#
loop_
_entity.id
_entity.type
_entity.pdbx_description
1 polymer ?
#
loop_
_entity_poly.entity_id
_entity_poly.type
_entity_poly.pdbx_seq_one_letter_code
_entity_poly.pdbx_strand_id
1 'polypeptide(L)'
;MKGIIKTYLPSKNYGFIKGDDGRDYYFHVNEFADKSQINKICEEAIVAFDERATPKGYKALKCSLLNPSDILTFKVPDSLITSKESIIKGWEIIQYGNWIVHGSSRNSPQEAKNDAIDGAIAIGANALVNFDYYKTTGSEAGTGRGTHYFTIHNFRGRAVTIAKRNSNGQYKVEDLAGLNQRAELRKEAFVIKTNSNRRMRKIINRSMFTLSVLFLIFAFLMGNAVLVLPIIFVLLGGAIIMKKGGYLDEYGSWLERDDMPA
;
A
#
# COMPACT_ATOMS: atom_id res chain seq x y z
N MET A 1 32.38 18.72 25.20
CA MET A 1 32.48 18.53 23.73
C MET A 1 31.09 18.55 23.11
N LYS A 2 31.02 18.70 21.78
CA LYS A 2 29.79 18.60 21.00
C LYS A 2 29.94 17.54 19.91
N GLY A 3 28.80 17.05 19.44
CA GLY A 3 28.74 16.11 18.34
C GLY A 3 27.31 15.80 17.94
N ILE A 4 27.17 14.90 16.97
CA ILE A 4 25.89 14.51 16.37
C ILE A 4 25.65 13.03 16.62
N ILE A 5 24.43 12.65 17.03
CA ILE A 5 24.06 11.22 17.17
C ILE A 5 24.05 10.57 15.79
N LYS A 6 25.07 9.74 15.53
CA LYS A 6 25.22 9.01 14.26
C LYS A 6 24.30 7.80 14.19
N THR A 7 24.16 7.09 15.31
CA THR A 7 23.25 5.93 15.42
C THR A 7 22.66 5.86 16.82
N TYR A 8 21.39 5.46 16.90
CA TYR A 8 20.74 5.19 18.17
C TYR A 8 19.84 3.97 18.04
N LEU A 9 19.99 3.02 18.98
CA LEU A 9 19.19 1.82 19.03
C LEU A 9 18.31 1.83 20.29
N PRO A 10 17.05 2.29 20.19
CA PRO A 10 16.15 2.39 21.34
C PRO A 10 15.97 1.06 22.09
N SER A 11 15.90 -0.07 21.37
CA SER A 11 15.70 -1.40 21.97
C SER A 11 16.84 -1.85 22.88
N LYS A 12 18.04 -1.28 22.73
CA LYS A 12 19.22 -1.59 23.55
C LYS A 12 19.73 -0.38 24.34
N ASN A 13 19.02 0.75 24.29
CA ASN A 13 19.33 1.95 25.05
C ASN A 13 20.77 2.48 24.90
N TYR A 14 21.38 2.28 23.72
CA TYR A 14 22.71 2.79 23.42
C TYR A 14 22.79 3.35 22.00
N GLY A 15 23.83 4.15 21.76
CA GLY A 15 24.15 4.67 20.44
C GLY A 15 25.59 5.15 20.33
N PHE A 16 25.87 5.82 19.22
CA PHE A 16 27.16 6.45 18.95
C PHE A 16 26.98 7.90 18.54
N ILE A 17 27.81 8.78 19.11
CA ILE A 17 27.91 10.20 18.76
C ILE A 17 29.16 10.40 17.92
N LYS A 18 29.04 11.07 16.78
CA LYS A 18 30.17 11.60 16.03
C LYS A 18 30.56 12.93 16.66
N GLY A 19 31.68 12.97 17.37
CA GLY A 19 32.21 14.22 17.92
C GLY A 19 32.67 15.16 16.83
N ASP A 20 32.71 16.46 17.14
CA ASP A 20 33.22 17.49 16.22
C ASP A 20 34.71 17.30 15.87
N ASP A 21 35.43 16.51 16.69
CA ASP A 21 36.81 16.05 16.46
C ASP A 21 36.91 14.90 15.45
N GLY A 22 35.77 14.44 14.92
CA GLY A 22 35.68 13.34 13.98
C GLY A 22 35.80 11.95 14.61
N ARG A 23 35.78 11.80 15.94
CA ARG A 23 35.80 10.48 16.60
C ARG A 23 34.39 9.98 16.93
N ASP A 24 34.25 8.66 17.04
CA ASP A 24 32.99 8.01 17.40
C ASP A 24 33.00 7.72 18.91
N TYR A 25 32.00 8.24 19.63
CA TYR A 25 31.84 8.11 21.08
C TYR A 25 30.63 7.23 21.40
N TYR A 26 30.85 6.17 22.16
CA TYR A 26 29.77 5.33 22.67
C TYR A 26 28.99 6.05 23.77
N PHE A 27 27.66 5.99 23.74
CA PHE A 27 26.82 6.44 24.85
C PHE A 27 25.75 5.40 25.21
N HIS A 28 25.35 5.42 26.48
CA HIS A 28 24.16 4.74 26.97
C HIS A 28 23.16 5.81 27.44
N VAL A 29 21.85 5.55 27.36
CA VAL A 29 20.82 6.55 27.79
C VAL A 29 21.00 7.01 29.24
N ASN A 30 21.62 6.17 30.08
CA ASN A 30 21.92 6.50 31.47
C ASN A 30 22.94 7.64 31.62
N GLU A 31 23.73 7.92 30.59
CA GLU A 31 24.72 8.99 30.58
C GLU A 31 24.10 10.37 30.33
N PHE A 32 22.82 10.44 29.92
CA PHE A 32 22.10 11.71 29.81
C PHE A 32 21.79 12.27 31.20
N ALA A 33 22.17 13.53 31.42
CA ALA A 33 21.99 14.24 32.69
C ALA A 33 20.50 14.44 33.01
N ASP A 34 19.71 14.83 32.00
CA ASP A 34 18.27 14.96 32.08
C ASP A 34 17.57 13.71 31.52
N LYS A 35 16.83 13.00 32.38
CA LYS A 35 16.10 11.79 31.99
C LYS A 35 14.87 12.07 31.13
N SER A 36 14.32 13.29 31.20
CA SER A 36 13.18 13.69 30.35
C SER A 36 13.56 13.73 28.86
N GLN A 37 14.85 13.92 28.56
CA GLN A 37 15.39 13.98 27.22
C GLN A 37 15.53 12.61 26.54
N ILE A 38 15.47 11.50 27.29
CA ILE A 38 15.69 10.15 26.73
C ILE A 38 14.69 9.82 25.62
N ASN A 39 13.42 10.22 25.80
CA ASN A 39 12.37 10.00 24.80
C ASN A 39 12.52 10.87 23.55
N LYS A 40 13.40 11.88 23.60
CA LYS A 40 13.72 12.82 22.52
C LYS A 40 15.00 12.45 21.78
N ILE A 41 15.72 11.40 22.21
CA ILE A 41 16.94 10.94 21.54
C ILE A 41 16.58 10.38 20.17
N CYS A 42 17.16 10.95 19.13
CA CYS A 42 17.05 10.48 17.75
C CYS A 42 18.37 10.67 17.00
N GLU A 43 18.47 10.04 15.83
CA GLU A 43 19.62 10.24 14.95
C GLU A 43 19.65 11.68 14.43
N GLU A 44 20.87 12.16 14.15
CA GLU A 44 21.20 13.53 13.75
C GLU A 44 20.97 14.60 14.83
N ALA A 45 20.59 14.21 16.06
CA ALA A 45 20.47 15.15 17.16
C ALA A 45 21.83 15.68 17.62
N ILE A 46 21.90 16.99 17.90
CA ILE A 46 23.11 17.63 18.43
C ILE A 46 23.17 17.45 19.95
N VAL A 47 24.28 16.90 20.44
CA VAL A 47 24.49 16.55 21.85
C VAL A 47 25.76 17.22 22.37
N ALA A 48 25.68 17.79 23.57
CA ALA A 48 26.84 18.15 24.37
C ALA A 48 27.18 17.01 25.34
N PHE A 49 28.45 16.67 25.47
CA PHE A 49 28.91 15.57 26.34
C PHE A 49 30.36 15.76 26.80
N ASP A 50 30.74 15.05 27.86
CA ASP A 50 32.12 14.92 28.33
C ASP A 50 32.74 13.64 27.75
N GLU A 51 33.96 13.73 27.22
CA GLU A 51 34.67 12.54 26.71
C GLU A 51 35.37 11.76 27.82
N ARG A 52 35.43 10.43 27.67
CA ARG A 52 36.23 9.55 28.51
C ARG A 52 36.79 8.38 27.72
N ALA A 53 38.11 8.18 27.79
CA ALA A 53 38.74 6.97 27.26
C ALA A 53 38.36 5.74 28.08
N THR A 54 38.03 4.64 27.41
CA THR A 54 37.75 3.33 28.00
C THR A 54 38.51 2.24 27.23
N PRO A 55 38.70 1.04 27.79
CA PRO A 55 39.32 -0.07 27.06
C PRO A 55 38.62 -0.44 25.74
N LYS A 56 37.34 -0.05 25.57
CA LYS A 56 36.53 -0.31 24.38
C LYS A 56 36.46 0.89 23.42
N GLY A 57 37.28 1.92 23.64
CA GLY A 57 37.26 3.17 22.87
C GLY A 57 36.74 4.35 23.69
N TYR A 58 36.24 5.38 23.01
CA TYR A 58 35.76 6.59 23.66
C TYR A 58 34.31 6.47 24.09
N LYS A 59 34.00 6.97 25.29
CA LYS A 59 32.67 7.01 25.87
C LYS A 59 32.25 8.46 26.13
N ALA A 60 31.00 8.79 25.83
CA ALA A 60 30.37 10.05 26.17
C ALA A 60 29.69 9.95 27.55
N LEU A 61 29.91 10.95 28.41
CA LEU A 61 29.33 11.08 29.74
C LEU A 61 28.58 12.42 29.85
N LYS A 62 27.67 12.53 30.82
CA LYS A 62 26.88 13.75 31.10
C LYS A 62 26.28 14.37 29.82
N CYS A 63 25.67 13.52 29.00
CA CYS A 63 25.08 13.94 27.74
C CYS A 63 23.89 14.88 27.98
N SER A 64 23.77 15.91 27.14
CA SER A 64 22.62 16.80 27.10
C SER A 64 22.27 17.13 25.65
N LEU A 65 21.00 17.01 25.28
CA LEU A 65 20.53 17.48 23.97
C LEU A 65 20.61 19.02 23.94
N LEU A 66 21.21 19.57 22.89
CA LEU A 66 21.34 21.03 22.71
C LEU A 66 20.12 21.64 21.99
N ASN A 67 19.46 20.88 21.13
CA ASN A 67 18.16 21.24 20.52
C ASN A 67 17.07 20.24 20.93
N PRO A 68 16.63 20.23 22.20
CA PRO A 68 15.52 19.39 22.66
C PRO A 68 14.14 19.90 22.19
N SER A 69 14.11 21.02 21.46
CA SER A 69 12.92 21.79 21.10
C SER A 69 12.12 21.13 19.95
N ASP A 70 11.17 20.31 20.37
CA ASP A 70 9.73 20.42 20.07
C ASP A 70 9.18 19.97 18.70
N ILE A 71 10.00 19.51 17.77
CA ILE A 71 9.47 18.81 16.59
C ILE A 71 10.20 17.48 16.46
N LEU A 72 9.54 16.41 16.93
CA LEU A 72 9.87 15.06 16.48
C LEU A 72 9.59 15.02 14.98
N THR A 73 10.60 15.37 14.19
CA THR A 73 10.54 15.20 12.76
C THR A 73 10.87 13.76 12.41
N PHE A 74 10.27 13.31 11.32
CA PHE A 74 10.34 11.95 10.85
C PHE A 74 10.89 11.91 9.43
N LYS A 75 11.68 10.89 9.16
CA LYS A 75 12.05 10.49 7.82
C LYS A 75 11.19 9.29 7.42
N VAL A 76 10.69 9.32 6.18
CA VAL A 76 9.96 8.23 5.52
C VAL A 76 10.95 7.49 4.61
N PRO A 77 10.80 6.18 4.36
CA PRO A 77 11.67 5.49 3.40
C PRO A 77 11.49 6.03 1.97
N ASP A 78 12.58 6.04 1.19
CA ASP A 78 12.56 6.51 -0.21
C ASP A 78 11.79 5.55 -1.15
N SER A 79 11.67 4.28 -0.76
CA SER A 79 10.93 3.25 -1.47
C SER A 79 10.02 2.46 -0.54
N LEU A 80 8.95 1.89 -1.08
CA LEU A 80 8.00 1.12 -0.28
C LEU A 80 8.67 -0.14 0.28
N ILE A 81 8.61 -0.30 1.61
CA ILE A 81 9.19 -1.45 2.30
C ILE A 81 8.14 -2.55 2.45
N THR A 82 8.52 -3.80 2.23
CA THR A 82 7.65 -4.97 2.46
C THR A 82 8.24 -5.84 3.57
N SER A 83 7.39 -6.35 4.46
CA SER A 83 7.77 -7.29 5.51
C SER A 83 6.75 -8.41 5.60
N LYS A 84 7.23 -9.63 5.86
CA LYS A 84 6.37 -10.78 6.20
C LYS A 84 5.85 -10.71 7.63
N GLU A 85 6.57 -10.00 8.50
CA GLU A 85 6.19 -9.81 9.89
C GLU A 85 5.29 -8.57 10.04
N SER A 86 4.61 -8.47 11.18
CA SER A 86 3.83 -7.29 11.56
C SER A 86 4.69 -6.07 11.92
N ILE A 87 6.00 -6.27 12.09
CA ILE A 87 6.98 -5.27 12.51
C ILE A 87 8.06 -5.12 11.43
N ILE A 88 8.56 -3.89 11.26
CA ILE A 88 9.66 -3.58 10.33
C ILE A 88 10.86 -3.10 11.16
N LYS A 89 11.97 -3.84 11.10
CA LYS A 89 13.17 -3.55 11.90
C LYS A 89 13.73 -2.17 11.55
N GLY A 90 13.97 -1.35 12.57
CA GLY A 90 14.54 -0.01 12.44
C GLY A 90 13.54 1.09 12.07
N TRP A 91 12.26 0.76 11.93
CA TRP A 91 11.19 1.69 11.59
C TRP A 91 10.07 1.62 12.64
N GLU A 92 9.49 2.78 12.96
CA GLU A 92 8.36 2.91 13.87
C GLU A 92 7.07 2.96 13.04
N ILE A 93 6.07 2.16 13.41
CA ILE A 93 4.75 2.21 12.78
C ILE A 93 3.98 3.37 13.39
N ILE A 94 3.72 4.40 12.58
CA ILE A 94 2.97 5.59 12.98
C ILE A 94 1.47 5.31 12.95
N GLN A 95 1.02 4.60 11.91
CA GLN A 95 -0.39 4.25 11.73
C GLN A 95 -0.53 2.87 11.10
N TYR A 96 -1.32 2.00 11.74
CA TYR A 96 -1.83 0.79 11.12
C TYR A 96 -2.99 1.14 10.19
N GLY A 97 -2.91 0.73 8.93
CA GLY A 97 -4.03 0.82 8.01
C GLY A 97 -5.04 -0.28 8.29
N ASN A 98 -6.33 -0.01 8.08
CA ASN A 98 -7.40 -1.01 8.12
C ASN A 98 -7.65 -1.58 6.73
N TRP A 99 -6.60 -1.67 5.91
CA TRP A 99 -6.70 -1.99 4.50
C TRP A 99 -5.67 -3.03 4.10
N ILE A 100 -6.16 -4.08 3.46
CA ILE A 100 -5.35 -5.11 2.81
C ILE A 100 -5.29 -4.78 1.33
N VAL A 101 -4.07 -4.63 0.85
CA VAL A 101 -3.76 -4.42 -0.56
C VAL A 101 -3.41 -5.77 -1.16
N HIS A 102 -4.14 -6.13 -2.20
CA HIS A 102 -3.90 -7.30 -3.02
C HIS A 102 -3.26 -6.88 -4.33
N GLY A 103 -2.38 -7.72 -4.87
CA GLY A 103 -1.87 -7.58 -6.23
C GLY A 103 -1.96 -8.92 -6.93
N SER A 104 -2.37 -8.91 -8.19
CA SER A 104 -2.61 -10.15 -8.93
C SER A 104 -2.06 -10.08 -10.35
N SER A 105 -1.39 -11.16 -10.79
CA SER A 105 -0.97 -11.30 -12.17
C SER A 105 -1.03 -12.76 -12.63
N ARG A 106 -1.38 -12.94 -13.91
CA ARG A 106 -1.31 -14.22 -14.60
C ARG A 106 0.11 -14.55 -15.07
N ASN A 107 0.92 -13.55 -15.38
CA ASN A 107 2.15 -13.75 -16.13
C ASN A 107 3.33 -14.09 -15.22
N SER A 108 3.48 -13.37 -14.10
CA SER A 108 4.60 -13.60 -13.20
C SER A 108 4.32 -13.22 -11.75
N PRO A 109 5.02 -13.86 -10.78
CA PRO A 109 5.00 -13.44 -9.38
C PRO A 109 5.52 -12.01 -9.19
N GLN A 110 6.51 -11.57 -9.97
CA GLN A 110 7.09 -10.25 -9.82
C GLN A 110 6.11 -9.15 -10.24
N GLU A 111 5.34 -9.37 -11.29
CA GLU A 111 4.29 -8.44 -11.73
C GLU A 111 3.17 -8.35 -10.70
N ALA A 112 2.72 -9.48 -10.13
CA ALA A 112 1.73 -9.48 -9.04
C ALA A 112 2.24 -8.73 -7.80
N LYS A 113 3.54 -8.84 -7.50
CA LYS A 113 4.17 -8.09 -6.40
C LYS A 113 4.20 -6.59 -6.70
N ASN A 114 4.58 -6.19 -7.91
CA ASN A 114 4.62 -4.78 -8.29
C ASN A 114 3.21 -4.16 -8.27
N ASP A 115 2.20 -4.87 -8.75
CA ASP A 115 0.79 -4.46 -8.70
C ASP A 115 0.33 -4.16 -7.27
N ALA A 116 0.69 -5.02 -6.29
CA ALA A 116 0.40 -4.76 -4.89
C ALA A 116 1.14 -3.52 -4.34
N ILE A 117 2.40 -3.30 -4.75
CA ILE A 117 3.20 -2.15 -4.33
C ILE A 117 2.59 -0.86 -4.91
N ASP A 118 2.22 -0.86 -6.19
CA ASP A 118 1.61 0.30 -6.87
C ASP A 118 0.27 0.65 -6.23
N GLY A 119 -0.54 -0.36 -5.89
CA GLY A 119 -1.77 -0.18 -5.13
C GLY A 119 -1.54 0.46 -3.75
N ALA A 120 -0.52 0.00 -3.02
CA ALA A 120 -0.17 0.54 -1.71
C ALA A 120 0.32 2.01 -1.80
N ILE A 121 1.12 2.34 -2.81
CA ILE A 121 1.54 3.72 -3.09
C ILE A 121 0.32 4.59 -3.43
N ALA A 122 -0.64 4.05 -4.19
CA ALA A 122 -1.83 4.80 -4.62
C ALA A 122 -2.76 5.21 -3.46
N ILE A 123 -2.76 4.46 -2.35
CA ILE A 123 -3.48 4.84 -1.12
C ILE A 123 -2.61 5.68 -0.17
N GLY A 124 -1.35 5.92 -0.51
CA GLY A 124 -0.41 6.72 0.27
C GLY A 124 0.24 5.96 1.44
N ALA A 125 0.29 4.63 1.36
CA ALA A 125 1.08 3.80 2.27
C ALA A 125 2.56 3.85 1.87
N ASN A 126 3.44 3.67 2.83
CA ASN A 126 4.89 3.62 2.61
C ASN A 126 5.51 2.27 3.01
N ALA A 127 4.72 1.37 3.59
CA ALA A 127 5.10 -0.01 3.79
C ALA A 127 3.89 -0.97 3.79
N LEU A 128 4.19 -2.24 3.55
CA LEU A 128 3.27 -3.37 3.66
C LEU A 128 3.81 -4.36 4.69
N VAL A 129 2.99 -4.71 5.67
CA VAL A 129 3.28 -5.75 6.68
C VAL A 129 2.40 -6.98 6.42
N ASN A 130 2.79 -8.13 6.96
CA ASN A 130 2.14 -9.42 6.67
C ASN A 130 2.01 -9.66 5.16
N PHE A 131 3.07 -9.32 4.41
CA PHE A 131 3.09 -9.41 2.96
C PHE A 131 3.32 -10.85 2.49
N ASP A 132 2.23 -11.53 2.15
CA ASP A 132 2.19 -12.95 1.82
C ASP A 132 1.92 -13.20 0.34
N TYR A 133 2.50 -14.30 -0.14
CA TYR A 133 2.30 -14.81 -1.50
C TYR A 133 1.40 -16.04 -1.48
N TYR A 134 0.42 -16.08 -2.38
CA TYR A 134 -0.44 -17.24 -2.59
C TYR A 134 -0.83 -17.41 -4.06
N LYS A 135 -1.29 -18.60 -4.41
CA LYS A 135 -1.70 -18.95 -5.78
C LYS A 135 -3.18 -19.28 -5.81
N THR A 136 -3.87 -18.81 -6.83
CA THR A 136 -5.24 -19.22 -7.15
C THR A 136 -5.29 -19.79 -8.57
N THR A 137 -6.34 -20.53 -8.89
CA THR A 137 -6.53 -21.09 -10.23
C THR A 137 -7.60 -20.29 -10.96
N GLY A 138 -7.22 -19.69 -12.08
CA GLY A 138 -8.16 -19.09 -13.03
C GLY A 138 -8.61 -20.11 -14.07
N SER A 139 -9.80 -19.92 -14.60
CA SER A 139 -10.35 -20.77 -15.67
C SER A 139 -10.94 -19.90 -16.77
N GLU A 140 -10.55 -20.14 -18.01
CA GLU A 140 -11.11 -19.49 -19.18
C GLU A 140 -11.64 -20.51 -20.18
N ALA A 141 -12.76 -20.17 -20.84
CA ALA A 141 -13.24 -20.97 -21.95
C ALA A 141 -12.24 -20.84 -23.10
N GLY A 142 -11.58 -21.93 -23.47
CA GLY A 142 -10.66 -21.93 -24.61
C GLY A 142 -11.39 -21.67 -25.93
N THR A 143 -10.62 -21.51 -27.01
CA THR A 143 -11.15 -21.39 -28.38
C THR A 143 -11.85 -22.66 -28.89
N GLY A 144 -11.86 -23.75 -28.10
CA GLY A 144 -12.58 -25.02 -28.37
C GLY A 144 -13.59 -25.41 -27.28
N ARG A 145 -13.91 -26.71 -27.14
CA ARG A 145 -14.85 -27.26 -26.13
C ARG A 145 -14.24 -27.41 -24.71
N GLY A 146 -12.99 -26.99 -24.50
CA GLY A 146 -12.26 -27.18 -23.25
C GLY A 146 -12.12 -25.91 -22.41
N THR A 147 -12.13 -26.07 -21.10
CA THR A 147 -11.76 -25.03 -20.14
C THR A 147 -10.25 -25.06 -19.91
N HIS A 148 -9.58 -23.94 -20.14
CA HIS A 148 -8.16 -23.78 -19.85
C HIS A 148 -7.97 -23.26 -18.43
N TYR A 149 -7.23 -24.01 -17.61
CA TYR A 149 -6.88 -23.63 -16.24
C TYR A 149 -5.49 -22.99 -16.23
N PHE A 150 -5.36 -21.83 -15.60
CA PHE A 150 -4.09 -21.14 -15.43
C PHE A 150 -3.87 -20.78 -13.96
N THR A 151 -2.61 -20.68 -13.56
CA THR A 151 -2.26 -20.22 -12.22
C THR A 151 -2.27 -18.69 -12.20
N ILE A 152 -2.88 -18.11 -11.18
CA ILE A 152 -2.83 -16.69 -10.88
C ILE A 152 -1.94 -16.52 -9.66
N HIS A 153 -0.94 -15.65 -9.80
CA HIS A 153 -0.06 -15.24 -8.71
C HIS A 153 -0.71 -14.10 -7.95
N ASN A 154 -0.82 -14.21 -6.64
CA ASN A 154 -1.41 -13.19 -5.80
C ASN A 154 -0.49 -12.85 -4.65
N PHE A 155 -0.46 -11.57 -4.30
CA PHE A 155 0.12 -11.05 -3.08
C PHE A 155 -0.95 -10.34 -2.28
N ARG A 156 -0.85 -10.40 -0.96
CA ARG A 156 -1.65 -9.58 -0.05
C ARG A 156 -0.77 -9.00 1.04
N GLY A 157 -1.02 -7.77 1.45
CA GLY A 157 -0.35 -7.17 2.60
C GLY A 157 -1.18 -6.07 3.22
N ARG A 158 -0.99 -5.87 4.52
CA ARG A 158 -1.66 -4.80 5.25
C ARG A 158 -0.88 -3.50 5.05
N ALA A 159 -1.57 -2.47 4.60
CA ALA A 159 -1.02 -1.14 4.41
C ALA A 159 -0.70 -0.48 5.76
N VAL A 160 0.50 0.07 5.89
CA VAL A 160 0.91 0.81 7.08
C VAL A 160 1.69 2.06 6.70
N THR A 161 1.66 3.05 7.61
CA THR A 161 2.57 4.19 7.55
C THR A 161 3.67 4.02 8.59
N ILE A 162 4.90 3.87 8.13
CA ILE A 162 6.11 3.80 8.95
C ILE A 162 6.93 5.07 8.85
N ALA A 163 7.70 5.38 9.89
CA ALA A 163 8.68 6.44 9.83
C ALA A 163 9.78 6.23 10.87
N LYS A 164 10.87 6.97 10.74
CA LYS A 164 11.99 6.95 11.69
C LYS A 164 12.22 8.34 12.24
N ARG A 165 12.30 8.46 13.57
CA ARG A 165 12.61 9.72 14.26
C ARG A 165 13.99 10.20 13.84
N ASN A 166 14.09 11.44 13.40
CA ASN A 166 15.33 12.05 12.97
C ASN A 166 15.23 13.56 13.17
N SER A 167 16.22 14.22 13.75
CA SER A 167 16.17 15.68 13.98
C SER A 167 16.08 16.51 12.70
N ASN A 168 16.56 15.97 11.58
CA ASN A 168 16.51 16.58 10.24
C ASN A 168 15.36 16.01 9.38
N GLY A 169 14.35 15.38 10.00
CA GLY A 169 13.20 14.86 9.27
C GLY A 169 12.38 15.98 8.61
N GLN A 170 11.67 15.64 7.54
CA GLN A 170 10.82 16.59 6.80
C GLN A 170 9.36 16.55 7.26
N TYR A 171 8.93 15.46 7.90
CA TYR A 171 7.53 15.18 8.19
C TYR A 171 7.23 15.24 9.69
N LYS A 172 6.07 15.74 10.07
CA LYS A 172 5.52 15.59 11.43
C LYS A 172 4.60 14.37 11.49
N VAL A 173 4.22 13.96 12.70
CA VAL A 173 3.27 12.85 12.91
C VAL A 173 1.93 13.12 12.20
N GLU A 174 1.47 14.37 12.23
CA GLU A 174 0.21 14.79 11.62
C GLU A 174 0.20 14.60 10.09
N ASP A 175 1.32 14.87 9.43
CA ASP A 175 1.46 14.69 7.97
C ASP A 175 1.47 13.21 7.55
N LEU A 176 1.85 12.33 8.47
CA LEU A 176 1.94 10.89 8.26
C LEU A 176 0.65 10.15 8.63
N ALA A 177 -0.27 10.84 9.33
CA ALA A 177 -1.59 10.32 9.65
C ALA A 177 -2.53 10.37 8.43
N GLY A 178 -3.71 9.78 8.57
CA GLY A 178 -4.76 9.83 7.55
C GLY A 178 -4.64 8.79 6.43
N LEU A 179 -3.83 7.74 6.60
CA LEU A 179 -3.78 6.62 5.65
C LEU A 179 -5.18 6.03 5.41
N ASN A 180 -5.93 5.77 6.48
CA ASN A 180 -7.26 5.19 6.39
C ASN A 180 -8.26 6.07 5.64
N GLN A 181 -8.22 7.39 5.85
CA GLN A 181 -9.10 8.33 5.17
C GLN A 181 -8.78 8.40 3.67
N ARG A 182 -7.49 8.46 3.31
CA ARG A 182 -7.05 8.46 1.91
C ARG A 182 -7.44 7.17 1.19
N ALA A 183 -7.26 6.02 1.84
CA ALA A 183 -7.67 4.73 1.31
C ALA A 183 -9.19 4.63 1.15
N GLU A 184 -9.97 5.14 2.10
CA GLU A 184 -11.44 5.18 2.03
C GLU A 184 -11.92 6.01 0.84
N LEU A 185 -11.46 7.26 0.74
CA LEU A 185 -11.80 8.16 -0.38
C LEU A 185 -11.48 7.52 -1.73
N ARG A 186 -10.37 6.77 -1.79
CA ARG A 186 -9.97 6.04 -2.99
C ARG A 186 -10.91 4.87 -3.29
N LYS A 187 -11.29 4.09 -2.28
CA LYS A 187 -12.25 3.00 -2.41
C LYS A 187 -13.62 3.51 -2.87
N GLU A 188 -14.11 4.59 -2.26
CA GLU A 188 -15.37 5.24 -2.65
C GLU A 188 -15.36 5.68 -4.11
N ALA A 189 -14.27 6.32 -4.56
CA ALA A 189 -14.11 6.71 -5.97
C ALA A 189 -14.18 5.51 -6.92
N PHE A 190 -13.58 4.37 -6.55
CA PHE A 190 -13.66 3.14 -7.35
C PHE A 190 -15.06 2.51 -7.33
N VAL A 191 -15.77 2.54 -6.21
CA VAL A 191 -17.15 2.06 -6.10
C VAL A 191 -18.07 2.90 -6.99
N ILE A 192 -17.92 4.23 -6.98
CA ILE A 192 -18.67 5.13 -7.86
C ILE A 192 -18.40 4.82 -9.34
N LYS A 193 -17.11 4.66 -9.71
CA LYS A 193 -16.72 4.32 -11.09
C LYS A 193 -17.28 2.96 -11.53
N THR A 194 -17.23 1.96 -10.64
CA THR A 194 -17.77 0.62 -10.88
C THR A 194 -19.29 0.66 -11.07
N ASN A 195 -20.00 1.40 -10.22
CA ASN A 195 -21.45 1.57 -10.32
C ASN A 195 -21.87 2.35 -11.57
N SER A 196 -21.13 3.40 -11.94
CA SER A 196 -21.35 4.15 -13.19
C SER A 196 -21.21 3.24 -14.42
N ASN A 197 -20.14 2.45 -14.49
CA ASN A 197 -19.93 1.50 -15.58
C ASN A 197 -21.03 0.41 -15.62
N ARG A 198 -21.44 -0.11 -14.46
CA ARG A 198 -22.57 -1.04 -14.36
C ARG A 198 -23.87 -0.41 -14.88
N ARG A 199 -24.16 0.86 -14.55
CA ARG A 199 -25.34 1.60 -15.04
C ARG A 199 -25.27 1.82 -16.55
N MET A 200 -24.15 2.32 -17.06
CA MET A 200 -23.94 2.54 -18.50
C MET A 200 -24.12 1.25 -19.30
N ARG A 201 -23.58 0.12 -18.83
CA ARG A 201 -23.78 -1.17 -19.50
C ARG A 201 -25.22 -1.65 -19.46
N LYS A 202 -25.96 -1.43 -18.36
CA LYS A 202 -27.40 -1.74 -18.31
C LYS A 202 -28.19 -0.90 -19.32
N ILE A 203 -27.83 0.37 -19.51
CA ILE A 203 -28.45 1.26 -20.50
C ILE A 203 -28.14 0.77 -21.91
N ILE A 204 -26.88 0.48 -22.22
CA ILE A 204 -26.46 -0.06 -23.53
C ILE A 204 -27.16 -1.39 -23.81
N ASN A 205 -27.24 -2.29 -22.84
CA ASN A 205 -27.92 -3.57 -23.03
C ASN A 205 -29.43 -3.38 -23.26
N ARG A 206 -30.07 -2.46 -22.53
CA ARG A 206 -31.48 -2.14 -22.74
C ARG A 206 -31.73 -1.51 -24.11
N SER A 207 -30.89 -0.55 -24.53
CA SER A 207 -31.03 0.10 -25.84
C SER A 207 -30.82 -0.88 -26.99
N MET A 208 -29.81 -1.75 -26.89
CA MET A 208 -29.55 -2.83 -27.87
C MET A 208 -30.74 -3.80 -27.97
N PHE A 209 -31.32 -4.18 -26.83
CA PHE A 209 -32.51 -5.03 -26.81
C PHE A 209 -33.72 -4.35 -27.45
N THR A 210 -34.01 -3.10 -27.07
CA THR A 210 -35.14 -2.34 -27.65
C THR A 210 -34.98 -2.12 -29.15
N LEU A 211 -33.76 -1.82 -29.63
CA LEU A 211 -33.49 -1.64 -31.05
C LEU A 211 -33.70 -2.94 -31.83
N SER A 212 -33.28 -4.06 -31.26
CA SER A 212 -33.44 -5.38 -31.86
C SER A 212 -34.92 -5.79 -31.95
N VAL A 213 -35.73 -5.49 -30.92
CA VAL A 213 -37.18 -5.72 -30.93
C VAL A 213 -37.88 -4.83 -31.97
N LEU A 214 -37.53 -3.54 -32.02
CA LEU A 214 -38.09 -2.61 -33.03
C LEU A 214 -37.77 -3.09 -34.45
N PHE A 215 -36.55 -3.58 -34.68
CA PHE A 215 -36.10 -4.08 -35.97
C PHE A 215 -36.83 -5.39 -36.37
N LEU A 216 -37.12 -6.28 -35.41
CA LEU A 216 -37.96 -7.46 -35.64
C LEU A 216 -39.39 -7.07 -36.04
N ILE A 217 -39.99 -6.10 -35.36
CA ILE A 217 -41.34 -5.60 -35.69
C ILE A 217 -41.35 -5.00 -37.10
N PHE A 218 -40.33 -4.22 -37.47
CA PHE A 218 -40.19 -3.66 -38.81
C PHE A 218 -40.04 -4.74 -39.89
N ALA A 219 -39.20 -5.75 -39.66
CA ALA A 219 -39.01 -6.87 -40.59
C ALA A 219 -40.30 -7.68 -40.80
N PHE A 220 -41.09 -7.85 -39.73
CA PHE A 220 -42.40 -8.51 -39.79
C PHE A 220 -43.41 -7.69 -40.61
N LEU A 221 -43.49 -6.37 -40.39
CA LEU A 221 -44.38 -5.47 -41.13
C LEU A 221 -44.05 -5.44 -42.64
N MET A 222 -42.78 -5.55 -43.01
CA MET A 222 -42.32 -5.57 -44.41
C MET A 222 -42.50 -6.94 -45.10
N GLY A 223 -43.06 -7.94 -44.43
CA GLY A 223 -43.35 -9.26 -45.02
C GLY A 223 -42.10 -10.12 -45.33
N ASN A 224 -40.92 -9.69 -44.88
CA ASN A 224 -39.65 -10.32 -45.25
C ASN A 224 -39.23 -11.37 -44.23
N ALA A 225 -39.85 -12.56 -44.30
CA ALA A 225 -39.55 -13.70 -43.42
C ALA A 225 -38.06 -14.13 -43.45
N VAL A 226 -37.35 -13.90 -44.56
CA VAL A 226 -35.92 -14.22 -44.73
C VAL A 226 -35.03 -13.41 -43.77
N LEU A 227 -35.46 -12.22 -43.34
CA LEU A 227 -34.69 -11.39 -42.42
C LEU A 227 -34.84 -11.80 -40.94
N VAL A 228 -35.86 -12.59 -40.58
CA VAL A 228 -36.19 -12.91 -39.18
C VAL A 228 -35.17 -13.87 -38.55
N LEU A 229 -34.71 -14.87 -39.29
CA LEU A 229 -33.74 -15.88 -38.84
C LEU A 229 -32.36 -15.31 -38.46
N PRO A 230 -31.69 -14.47 -39.28
CA PRO A 230 -30.41 -13.89 -38.89
C PRO A 230 -30.54 -12.95 -37.67
N ILE A 231 -31.70 -12.30 -37.48
CA ILE A 231 -31.95 -11.42 -36.33
C ILE A 231 -32.05 -12.22 -35.03
N ILE A 232 -32.73 -13.38 -35.05
CA ILE A 232 -32.77 -14.30 -33.89
C ILE A 232 -31.35 -14.77 -33.54
N PHE A 233 -30.50 -15.02 -34.55
CA PHE A 233 -29.10 -15.41 -34.36
C PHE A 233 -28.25 -14.30 -33.74
N VAL A 234 -28.46 -13.02 -34.13
CA VAL A 234 -27.80 -11.86 -33.52
C VAL A 234 -28.28 -11.63 -32.08
N LEU A 235 -29.57 -11.85 -31.79
CA LEU A 235 -30.12 -11.76 -30.44
C LEU A 235 -29.57 -12.85 -29.51
N LEU A 236 -29.52 -14.10 -29.97
CA LEU A 236 -28.92 -15.22 -29.24
C LEU A 236 -27.40 -15.04 -29.08
N GLY A 237 -26.71 -14.61 -30.14
CA GLY A 237 -25.28 -14.28 -30.11
C GLY A 237 -24.97 -13.13 -29.16
N GLY A 238 -25.79 -12.07 -29.17
CA GLY A 238 -25.72 -10.95 -28.25
C GLY A 238 -25.95 -11.36 -26.80
N ALA A 239 -26.92 -12.25 -26.53
CA ALA A 239 -27.16 -12.79 -25.20
C ALA A 239 -25.98 -13.64 -24.68
N ILE A 240 -25.31 -14.39 -25.56
CA ILE A 240 -24.10 -15.16 -25.23
C ILE A 240 -22.91 -14.24 -24.95
N ILE A 241 -22.72 -13.18 -25.74
CA ILE A 241 -21.68 -12.16 -25.51
C ILE A 241 -21.95 -11.39 -24.21
N MET A 242 -23.22 -11.10 -23.90
CA MET A 242 -23.63 -10.50 -22.62
C MET A 242 -23.29 -11.40 -21.42
N LYS A 243 -23.37 -12.73 -21.57
CA LYS A 243 -23.04 -13.69 -20.51
C LYS A 243 -21.52 -13.93 -20.37
N LYS A 244 -20.76 -13.85 -21.47
CA LYS A 244 -19.29 -14.06 -21.47
C LYS A 244 -18.47 -12.84 -21.06
N GLY A 245 -18.95 -11.61 -21.25
CA GLY A 245 -18.24 -10.40 -20.80
C GLY A 245 -18.33 -10.16 -19.28
N GLY A 246 -18.36 -11.23 -18.49
CA GLY A 246 -18.82 -11.29 -17.09
C GLY A 246 -17.71 -11.40 -16.05
N TYR A 247 -16.47 -11.01 -16.35
CA TYR A 247 -15.54 -10.59 -15.29
C TYR A 247 -15.59 -9.07 -15.24
N LEU A 248 -16.36 -8.54 -14.29
CA LEU A 248 -16.27 -7.14 -13.95
C LEU A 248 -14.92 -6.97 -13.25
N ASP A 249 -14.01 -6.21 -13.85
CA ASP A 249 -12.91 -5.64 -13.10
C ASP A 249 -13.53 -4.64 -12.11
N GLU A 250 -13.87 -5.13 -10.92
CA GLU A 250 -14.18 -4.25 -9.81
C GLU A 250 -12.91 -3.44 -9.53
N TYR A 251 -12.91 -2.16 -9.91
CA TYR A 251 -11.73 -1.29 -9.89
C TYR A 251 -11.05 -1.19 -8.51
N GLY A 252 -11.73 -1.61 -7.45
CA GLY A 252 -11.21 -1.67 -6.10
C GLY A 252 -11.19 -3.07 -5.49
N SER A 253 -11.26 -4.15 -6.28
CA SER A 253 -11.14 -5.53 -5.77
C SER A 253 -9.79 -5.79 -5.11
N TRP A 254 -8.76 -5.08 -5.56
CA TRP A 254 -7.42 -5.12 -5.00
C TRP A 254 -7.32 -4.46 -3.61
N LEU A 255 -8.32 -3.69 -3.17
CA LEU A 255 -8.30 -2.98 -1.89
C LEU A 255 -9.44 -3.47 -0.99
N GLU A 256 -9.10 -4.24 0.04
CA GLU A 256 -10.05 -4.84 0.98
C GLU A 256 -9.94 -4.16 2.34
N ARG A 257 -11.08 -3.95 3.02
CA ARG A 257 -11.09 -3.44 4.38
C ARG A 257 -10.85 -4.59 5.35
N ASP A 258 -9.87 -4.44 6.22
CA ASP A 258 -9.62 -5.36 7.33
C ASP A 258 -10.49 -4.94 8.50
N ASP A 259 -11.59 -5.65 8.72
CA ASP A 259 -12.53 -5.39 9.82
C ASP A 259 -12.04 -5.97 11.16
N MET A 260 -10.84 -6.60 11.19
CA MET A 260 -10.26 -7.05 12.46
C MET A 260 -9.70 -5.85 13.24
N PRO A 261 -10.11 -5.67 14.53
CA PRO A 261 -9.49 -4.67 15.38
C PRO A 261 -8.00 -4.98 15.55
N ALA A 262 -7.18 -3.92 15.45
CA ALA A 262 -5.74 -3.97 15.68
C ALA A 262 -5.41 -4.30 17.14
#